data_AF-A0A855G9Q5-F1
#
_entry.id   AF-A0A855G9Q5-F1
#
_cell.length_a   1.000
_cell.length_b   1.000
_cell.length_c   1.000
_cell.angle_alpha   90.00
_cell.angle_beta   90.00
_cell.angle_gamma   90.00
#
_symmetry.space_group_name_H-M   'P 1'
#
loop_
_entity.id
_entity.type
_entity.pdbx_description
1 polymer ?
#
loop_
_entity_poly.entity_id
_entity_poly.type
_entity_poly.pdbx_seq_one_letter_code
_entity_poly.pdbx_strand_id
1 'polypeptide(L)' 'MDMDKSEFSHEQLVEINQRANELGKALDQFALDLRHKYHFYPDLTVHACGTALGNMININMLVYNLCPELAPPYL' A
#
# COMPACT_ATOMS: atom_id res chain seq x y z
N MET A 1 -1.19 -12.49 34.12
CA MET A 1 -0.74 -11.42 33.21
C MET A 1 -0.54 -12.09 31.88
N ASP A 2 -1.52 -12.04 31.01
CA ASP A 2 -1.37 -12.50 29.63
C ASP A 2 -1.96 -11.40 28.75
N MET A 3 -1.04 -10.81 28.01
CA MET A 3 -1.22 -9.67 27.13
C MET A 3 -1.93 -10.19 25.89
N ASP A 4 -3.26 -10.27 25.92
CA ASP A 4 -4.00 -10.81 24.79
C ASP A 4 -4.13 -9.76 23.68
N LYS A 5 -3.32 -10.03 22.65
CA LYS A 5 -3.27 -9.51 21.29
C LYS A 5 -4.30 -8.44 20.97
N SER A 6 -3.81 -7.24 20.62
CA SER A 6 -4.62 -6.17 20.05
C SER A 6 -5.39 -6.67 18.82
N GLU A 7 -6.64 -7.07 18.99
CA GLU A 7 -7.61 -7.15 17.89
C GLU A 7 -7.78 -5.73 17.36
N PHE A 8 -7.20 -5.47 16.19
CA PHE A 8 -7.47 -4.23 15.46
C PHE A 8 -8.97 -4.20 15.14
N SER A 9 -9.63 -3.09 15.42
CA SER A 9 -11.03 -2.95 15.06
C SER A 9 -11.18 -2.94 13.54
N HIS A 10 -12.33 -3.39 13.04
CA HIS A 10 -12.66 -3.36 11.62
C HIS A 10 -12.45 -1.95 11.02
N GLU A 11 -12.85 -0.91 11.75
CA GLU A 11 -12.64 0.49 11.35
C GLU A 11 -11.15 0.85 11.18
N GLN A 12 -10.28 0.37 12.07
CA GLN A 12 -8.83 0.58 11.95
C GLN A 12 -8.26 -0.12 10.72
N LEU A 13 -8.75 -1.32 10.40
CA LEU A 13 -8.32 -2.05 9.21
C LEU A 13 -8.79 -1.36 7.92
N VAL A 14 -10.01 -0.83 7.90
CA VAL A 14 -10.54 0.01 6.80
C VAL A 14 -9.65 1.23 6.59
N GLU A 15 -9.32 1.95 7.67
CA GLU A 15 -8.50 3.15 7.60
C GLU A 15 -7.09 2.84 7.09
N ILE A 16 -6.48 1.75 7.56
CA ILE A 16 -5.16 1.30 7.09
C ILE A 16 -5.17 1.00 5.59
N ASN A 17 -6.17 0.24 5.12
CA ASN A 17 -6.31 -0.08 3.70
C ASN A 17 -6.49 1.19 2.86
N GLN A 18 -7.33 2.13 3.32
CA GLN A 18 -7.56 3.37 2.60
C GLN A 18 -6.29 4.24 2.50
N ARG A 19 -5.56 4.40 3.62
CA ARG A 19 -4.28 5.13 3.64
C ARG A 19 -3.20 4.45 2.78
N ALA A 20 -3.15 3.12 2.76
CA ALA A 20 -2.24 2.37 1.90
C ALA A 20 -2.54 2.62 0.40
N ASN A 21 -3.82 2.67 0.03
CA ASN A 21 -4.23 2.97 -1.35
C ASN A 21 -3.89 4.41 -1.76
N GLU A 22 -4.06 5.38 -0.87
CA GLU A 22 -3.66 6.77 -1.11
C GLU A 22 -2.15 6.91 -1.28
N LEU A 23 -1.36 6.22 -0.46
CA LEU A 23 0.10 6.17 -0.59
C LEU A 23 0.53 5.53 -1.93
N GLY A 24 -0.16 4.48 -2.37
CA GLY A 24 0.02 3.87 -3.70
C GLY A 24 -0.12 4.88 -4.83
N LYS A 25 -1.24 5.62 -4.86
CA LYS A 25 -1.49 6.64 -5.87
C LYS A 25 -0.44 7.75 -5.86
N ALA A 26 0.00 8.18 -4.68
CA ALA A 26 1.02 9.22 -4.54
C ALA A 26 2.38 8.76 -5.08
N LEU A 27 2.76 7.50 -4.82
CA LEU A 27 4.01 6.91 -5.33
C LEU A 27 4.00 6.71 -6.84
N ASP A 28 2.87 6.28 -7.41
CA ASP A 28 2.70 6.18 -8.87
C ASP A 28 2.83 7.55 -9.54
N GLN A 29 2.16 8.57 -9.00
CA GLN A 29 2.25 9.93 -9.53
C GLN A 29 3.66 10.49 -9.41
N PHE A 30 4.35 10.24 -8.29
CA PHE A 30 5.74 10.66 -8.09
C PHE A 30 6.68 10.01 -9.12
N ALA A 31 6.52 8.71 -9.39
CA ALA A 31 7.31 8.02 -10.40
C ALA A 31 7.04 8.57 -11.82
N LEU A 32 5.76 8.85 -12.14
CA LEU A 32 5.38 9.49 -13.40
C LEU A 32 6.00 10.87 -13.56
N ASP A 33 5.95 11.71 -12.51
CA ASP A 33 6.51 13.06 -12.53
C ASP A 33 8.03 13.03 -12.71
N LEU A 34 8.75 12.16 -11.99
CA LEU A 34 10.20 11.99 -12.15
C LEU A 34 10.57 11.68 -13.62
N ARG A 35 9.83 10.77 -14.25
CA ARG A 35 10.08 10.35 -15.63
C ARG A 35 9.74 11.43 -16.66
N HIS A 36 8.54 12.01 -16.55
CA HIS A 36 7.98 12.85 -17.61
C HIS A 36 8.27 14.33 -17.44
N LYS A 37 8.30 14.82 -16.20
CA LYS A 37 8.49 16.25 -15.90
C LYS A 37 9.96 16.61 -15.68
N TYR A 38 10.71 15.71 -15.06
CA TYR A 38 12.11 15.96 -14.70
C TYR A 38 13.11 15.21 -15.59
N HIS A 39 12.63 14.41 -16.55
CA HIS A 39 13.46 13.54 -17.41
C HIS A 39 14.48 12.71 -16.61
N PHE A 40 14.11 12.33 -15.39
CA PHE A 40 14.99 11.64 -14.46
C PHE A 40 14.80 10.14 -14.65
N TYR A 41 15.85 9.48 -15.16
CA TYR A 41 15.90 8.04 -15.40
C TYR A 41 17.02 7.37 -14.62
N PRO A 42 16.88 7.11 -13.32
CA PRO A 42 17.80 6.24 -12.62
C PRO A 42 17.06 4.96 -12.28
N ASP A 43 17.53 3.88 -12.86
CA ASP A 43 16.98 2.53 -12.71
C ASP A 43 16.79 2.14 -11.23
N LEU A 44 17.56 2.74 -10.32
CA LEU A 44 17.45 2.60 -8.87
C LEU A 44 16.22 3.29 -8.25
N THR A 45 15.83 4.48 -8.69
CA THR A 45 14.67 5.19 -8.13
C THR A 45 13.37 4.55 -8.60
N VAL A 46 13.28 4.14 -9.87
CA VAL A 46 12.15 3.37 -10.38
C VAL A 46 12.04 2.02 -9.69
N HIS A 47 13.17 1.34 -9.47
CA HIS A 47 13.21 0.08 -8.72
C HIS A 47 12.76 0.25 -7.26
N ALA A 48 13.20 1.32 -6.58
CA ALA A 48 12.77 1.63 -5.22
C ALA A 48 11.27 1.92 -5.14
N CYS A 49 10.72 2.69 -6.09
CA CYS A 49 9.28 2.93 -6.20
C CYS A 49 8.49 1.63 -6.45
N GLY A 50 8.96 0.79 -7.38
CA GLY A 50 8.34 -0.52 -7.65
C GLY A 50 8.35 -1.44 -6.43
N THR A 51 9.45 -1.43 -5.66
CA THR A 51 9.58 -2.19 -4.40
C THR A 51 8.60 -1.69 -3.34
N ALA A 52 8.46 -0.37 -3.20
CA ALA A 52 7.50 0.23 -2.27
C ALA A 52 6.05 -0.14 -2.63
N LEU A 53 5.70 -0.11 -3.93
CA LEU A 53 4.39 -0.54 -4.43
C LEU A 53 4.11 -2.02 -4.11
N GLY A 54 5.08 -2.90 -4.34
CA GLY A 54 4.95 -4.32 -4.00
C GLY A 54 4.71 -4.56 -2.50
N ASN A 55 5.41 -3.83 -1.63
CA ASN A 55 5.22 -3.94 -0.18
C ASN A 55 3.83 -3.47 0.27
N MET A 56 3.27 -2.43 -0.36
CA MET A 56 1.90 -1.99 -0.07
C MET A 56 0.86 -3.02 -0.49
N ILE A 57 1.04 -3.67 -1.65
CA ILE A 57 0.16 -4.76 -2.09
C ILE A 57 0.18 -5.89 -1.06
N ASN A 58 1.35 -6.27 -0.53
CA ASN A 58 1.46 -7.30 0.50
C ASN A 58 0.72 -6.92 1.79
N ILE A 59 0.77 -5.65 2.19
CA ILE A 59 0.01 -5.14 3.35
C ILE A 59 -1.49 -5.22 3.09
N ASN A 60 -1.95 -4.80 1.91
CA ASN A 60 -3.37 -4.88 1.55
C ASN A 60 -3.86 -6.33 1.54
N MET A 61 -3.08 -7.26 0.98
CA MET A 61 -3.39 -8.69 1.01
C MET A 61 -3.46 -9.25 2.43
N LEU A 62 -2.58 -8.80 3.34
CA LEU A 62 -2.66 -9.18 4.75
C LEU A 62 -3.97 -8.66 5.39
N VAL A 63 -4.34 -7.41 5.11
CA VAL A 63 -5.60 -6.83 5.60
C VAL A 63 -6.80 -7.59 5.06
N TYR A 64 -6.82 -7.94 3.77
CA TYR A 64 -7.90 -8.73 3.19
C TYR A 64 -7.98 -10.15 3.75
N ASN A 65 -6.85 -10.79 4.04
CA ASN A 65 -6.84 -12.11 4.69
C ASN A 65 -7.42 -12.04 6.12
N LEU A 66 -7.17 -10.95 6.84
CA LEU A 66 -7.72 -10.72 8.18
C LEU A 66 -9.19 -10.29 8.14
N CYS A 67 -9.61 -9.59 7.07
CA CYS A 67 -10.94 -9.03 6.92
C CYS A 67 -11.39 -9.11 5.44
N PRO A 68 -11.92 -10.28 5.01
CA PRO A 68 -12.18 -10.56 3.60
C PRO A 68 -13.21 -9.63 2.95
N GLU A 69 -14.12 -9.07 3.74
CA GLU A 69 -15.15 -8.12 3.31
C GLU A 69 -14.59 -6.77 2.83
N LEU A 70 -13.32 -6.47 3.10
CA LEU A 70 -12.61 -5.27 2.63
C LEU A 70 -11.89 -5.48 1.29
N ALA A 71 -11.83 -6.72 0.80
CA ALA A 71 -11.24 -7.01 -0.51
C ALA A 71 -12.08 -6.34 -1.62
N PRO A 72 -11.46 -5.66 -2.58
CA PRO A 72 -12.20 -5.14 -3.72
C PRO A 72 -12.79 -6.31 -4.54
N PRO A 73 -13.96 -6.13 -5.18
CA PRO A 73 -14.73 -7.22 -5.80
C PRO A 73 -14.08 -7.87 -7.03
N TYR A 74 -12.89 -7.39 -7.43
CA TYR A 74 -12.10 -7.89 -8.56
C TYR A 74 -10.82 -8.63 -8.11
N LEU A 75 -10.63 -8.79 -6.80
CA LEU A 75 -9.67 -9.73 -6.18
C LEU A 75 -10.43 -10.96 -5.68
#